data_AF-A0A6A6MG20-F1
#
_entry.id   AF-A0A6A6MG20-F1
#
_cell.length_a   1.000
_cell.length_b   1.000
_cell.length_c   1.000
_cell.angle_alpha   90.00
_cell.angle_beta   90.00
_cell.angle_gamma   90.00
#
_symmetry.space_group_name_H-M   'P 1'
#
loop_
_entity.id
_entity.type
_entity.pdbx_description
1 polymer ?
#
loop_
_entity_poly.entity_id
_entity_poly.type
_entity_poly.pdbx_seq_one_letter_code
_entity_poly.pdbx_strand_id
1 'polypeptide(L)'
;MLGCPCVMISSPEAARVVLVKRAHLFKPTYPTSKEKMIGPEAISFNKGLHARLKKLVQASFLPSAIKGSASEIEQIVLVFLPTWKYATISTLQEMKRVPPRSNTYMPFGNGVHSCPGSELAKLQTLILLHHLTITYRWRAMEDEDGIEYAPFPVPKRGLPIRLTPRPNHKLAKSD
;
A
#
# COMPACT_ATOMS: atom_id res chain seq x y z
N MET A 1 -7.74 -5.46 22.85
CA MET A 1 -8.28 -4.59 21.78
C MET A 1 -9.78 -4.32 21.92
N LEU A 2 -10.62 -5.27 22.36
CA LEU A 2 -11.83 -4.94 23.14
C LEU A 2 -11.97 -6.02 24.22
N GLY A 3 -11.89 -5.66 25.51
CA GLY A 3 -12.11 -6.58 26.63
C GLY A 3 -10.96 -7.52 27.06
N CYS A 4 -9.77 -7.45 26.44
CA CYS A 4 -8.59 -8.23 26.87
C CYS A 4 -7.39 -7.32 27.18
N PRO A 5 -6.57 -7.64 28.20
CA PRO A 5 -5.29 -6.97 28.46
C PRO A 5 -4.43 -6.96 27.19
N CYS A 6 -3.95 -5.78 26.81
CA CYS A 6 -3.23 -5.58 25.55
C CYS A 6 -2.03 -4.67 25.79
N VAL A 7 -0.87 -5.09 25.30
CA VAL A 7 0.36 -4.30 25.31
C VAL A 7 0.68 -3.92 23.88
N MET A 8 0.80 -2.63 23.60
CA MET A 8 1.24 -2.12 22.31
C MET A 8 2.76 -1.93 22.31
N ILE A 9 3.42 -2.44 21.26
CA ILE A 9 4.86 -2.29 21.06
C ILE A 9 5.10 -1.52 19.76
N SER A 10 6.03 -0.55 19.80
CA SER A 10 6.40 0.27 18.63
C SER A 10 7.91 0.26 18.36
N SER A 11 8.74 -0.17 19.31
CA SER A 11 10.18 -0.21 19.12
C SER A 11 10.60 -1.38 18.22
N PRO A 12 11.57 -1.18 17.32
CA PRO A 12 12.06 -2.24 16.44
C PRO A 12 12.67 -3.42 17.22
N GLU A 13 13.29 -3.16 18.38
CA GLU A 13 13.84 -4.21 19.24
C GLU A 13 12.74 -5.12 19.79
N ALA A 14 11.65 -4.53 20.31
CA ALA A 14 10.52 -5.28 20.85
C ALA A 14 9.77 -6.02 19.73
N ALA A 15 9.56 -5.38 18.58
CA ALA A 15 8.94 -6.02 17.42
C ALA A 15 9.75 -7.23 16.94
N ARG A 16 11.09 -7.13 16.91
CA ARG A 16 11.97 -8.25 16.56
C ARG A 16 11.89 -9.41 17.56
N VAL A 17 11.69 -9.13 18.85
CA VAL A 17 11.47 -10.18 19.85
C VAL A 17 10.19 -10.95 19.56
N VAL A 18 9.09 -10.25 19.32
CA VAL A 18 7.77 -10.86 19.08
C VAL A 18 7.69 -11.56 17.73
N LEU A 19 8.18 -10.93 16.66
CA LEU A 19 7.98 -11.40 15.29
C LEU A 19 9.07 -12.36 14.81
N VAL A 20 10.24 -12.39 15.46
CA VAL A 20 11.39 -13.17 14.98
C VAL A 20 12.00 -14.03 16.09
N LYS A 21 12.59 -13.41 17.14
CA LYS A 21 13.41 -14.16 18.12
C LYS A 21 12.59 -15.15 18.96
N ARG A 22 11.37 -14.77 19.34
CA ARG A 22 10.49 -15.56 20.19
C ARG A 22 9.12 -15.79 19.55
N ALA A 23 9.06 -15.81 18.21
CA ALA A 23 7.81 -15.92 17.46
C ALA A 23 6.96 -17.15 17.83
N HIS A 24 7.59 -18.26 18.21
CA HIS A 24 6.90 -19.49 18.63
C HIS A 24 6.07 -19.33 19.92
N LEU A 25 6.33 -18.29 20.73
CA LEU A 25 5.55 -17.97 21.94
C LEU A 25 4.27 -17.18 21.61
N PHE A 26 4.15 -16.66 20.39
CA PHE A 26 3.04 -15.80 19.98
C PHE A 26 2.17 -16.52 18.97
N LYS A 27 0.85 -16.33 19.08
CA LYS A 27 -0.12 -16.80 18.10
C LYS A 27 -0.83 -15.58 17.50
N PRO A 28 -0.95 -15.48 16.16
CA PRO A 28 -1.79 -14.47 15.55
C PRO A 28 -3.24 -14.60 16.07
N THR A 29 -3.81 -13.49 16.51
CA THR A 29 -5.20 -13.39 16.97
C THR A 29 -5.84 -12.14 16.39
N TYR A 30 -7.14 -12.19 16.15
CA TYR A 30 -7.89 -11.06 15.60
C TYR A 30 -9.11 -10.76 16.47
N PRO A 31 -9.60 -9.50 16.49
CA PRO A 31 -10.86 -9.18 17.16
C PRO A 31 -12.02 -9.97 16.56
N THR A 32 -12.95 -10.42 17.39
CA THR A 32 -14.12 -11.19 16.97
C THR A 32 -14.95 -10.46 15.90
N SER A 33 -15.01 -9.14 15.94
CA SER A 33 -15.66 -8.32 14.90
C SER A 33 -15.02 -8.52 13.52
N LYS A 34 -13.69 -8.59 13.45
CA LYS A 34 -12.95 -8.81 12.20
C LYS A 34 -13.16 -10.24 11.68
N GLU A 35 -13.14 -11.22 12.57
CA GLU A 35 -13.35 -12.63 12.19
C GLU A 35 -14.75 -12.85 11.62
N LYS A 36 -15.78 -12.27 12.24
CA LYS A 36 -17.16 -12.30 11.73
C LYS A 36 -17.32 -11.58 10.40
N MET A 37 -16.68 -10.42 10.24
CA MET A 37 -16.82 -9.60 9.03
C MET A 37 -16.15 -10.23 7.80
N ILE A 38 -14.94 -10.78 7.96
CA ILE A 38 -14.19 -11.36 6.83
C ILE A 38 -14.61 -12.81 6.58
N GLY A 39 -15.00 -13.53 7.63
CA GLY A 39 -15.42 -14.92 7.57
C GLY A 39 -14.31 -15.89 7.96
N PRO A 40 -14.66 -17.09 8.46
CA PRO A 40 -13.72 -18.06 9.02
C PRO A 40 -12.73 -18.64 8.01
N GLU A 41 -13.09 -18.64 6.72
CA GLU A 41 -12.25 -19.15 5.62
C GLU A 41 -11.19 -18.16 5.13
N ALA A 42 -11.07 -16.99 5.78
CA ALA A 42 -10.03 -16.04 5.45
C ALA A 42 -8.64 -16.67 5.60
N ILE A 43 -7.74 -16.34 4.68
CA ILE A 43 -6.36 -16.83 4.69
C ILE A 43 -5.71 -16.68 6.08
N SER A 44 -5.97 -15.57 6.76
CA SER A 44 -5.37 -15.17 8.03
C SER A 44 -5.83 -16.02 9.22
N PHE A 45 -7.01 -16.65 9.12
CA PHE A 45 -7.63 -17.40 10.22
C PHE A 45 -7.43 -18.92 10.06
N ASN A 46 -7.07 -19.37 8.86
CA ASN A 46 -6.92 -20.78 8.56
C ASN A 46 -5.57 -21.35 9.04
N LYS A 47 -5.49 -21.79 10.30
CA LYS A 47 -4.23 -22.21 10.97
C LYS A 47 -3.49 -23.36 10.29
N GLY A 48 -4.20 -24.29 9.64
CA GLY A 48 -3.60 -25.47 8.99
C GLY A 48 -3.23 -25.25 7.52
N LEU A 49 -4.06 -24.53 6.77
CA LEU A 49 -3.84 -24.29 5.34
C LEU A 49 -3.12 -22.97 5.06
N HIS A 50 -2.85 -22.16 6.08
CA HIS A 50 -2.28 -20.83 5.96
C HIS A 50 -1.09 -20.77 4.98
N ALA A 51 -0.08 -21.62 5.20
CA ALA A 51 1.14 -21.61 4.40
C ALA A 51 0.88 -21.96 2.94
N ARG A 52 -0.05 -22.88 2.67
CA ARG A 52 -0.42 -23.29 1.31
C ARG A 52 -1.22 -22.20 0.61
N LEU A 53 -2.22 -21.63 1.29
CA LEU A 53 -3.01 -20.51 0.77
C LEU A 53 -2.13 -19.27 0.50
N LYS A 54 -1.18 -18.99 1.40
CA LYS A 54 -0.21 -17.90 1.23
C LYS A 54 0.65 -18.08 0.01
N LYS A 55 1.20 -19.28 -0.21
CA LYS A 55 2.00 -19.59 -1.41
C LYS A 55 1.18 -19.40 -2.69
N LEU A 56 -0.06 -19.89 -2.71
CA LEU A 56 -0.95 -19.74 -3.88
C LEU A 56 -1.20 -18.27 -4.20
N VAL A 57 -1.47 -17.44 -3.20
CA VAL A 57 -1.72 -16.02 -3.48
C VAL A 57 -0.44 -15.25 -3.79
N GLN A 58 0.69 -15.54 -3.14
CA GLN A 58 1.97 -14.94 -3.50
C GLN A 58 2.36 -15.22 -4.96
N ALA A 59 2.02 -16.39 -5.50
CA ALA A 59 2.29 -16.73 -6.90
C ALA A 59 1.62 -15.77 -7.90
N SER A 60 0.43 -15.26 -7.59
CA SER A 60 -0.28 -14.27 -8.42
C SER A 60 0.39 -12.91 -8.47
N PHE A 61 1.33 -12.63 -7.56
CA PHE A 61 2.07 -11.36 -7.48
C PHE A 61 3.56 -11.48 -7.81
N LEU A 62 3.99 -12.63 -8.34
CA LEU A 62 5.37 -12.77 -8.83
C LEU A 62 5.63 -11.78 -9.97
N PRO A 63 6.87 -11.27 -10.11
CA PRO A 63 7.22 -10.34 -11.18
C PRO A 63 6.80 -10.82 -12.57
N SER A 64 6.93 -12.12 -12.85
CA SER A 64 6.47 -12.74 -14.11
C SER A 64 4.97 -12.65 -14.31
N ALA A 65 4.17 -12.82 -13.24
CA ALA A 65 2.71 -12.75 -13.29
C ALA A 65 2.20 -11.31 -13.47
N ILE A 66 2.87 -10.33 -12.85
CA ILE A 66 2.45 -8.91 -12.91
C ILE A 66 3.07 -8.14 -14.08
N LYS A 67 4.02 -8.71 -14.83
CA LYS A 67 4.71 -8.01 -15.94
C LYS A 67 3.73 -7.53 -17.02
N GLY A 68 2.75 -8.36 -17.40
CA GLY A 68 1.75 -8.00 -18.41
C GLY A 68 0.82 -6.85 -18.01
N SER A 69 0.91 -6.46 -16.74
CA SER A 69 0.01 -5.54 -16.09
C SER A 69 0.51 -4.09 -16.12
N ALA A 70 1.75 -3.85 -16.57
CA ALA A 70 2.39 -2.55 -16.63
C ALA A 70 1.66 -1.56 -17.55
N SER A 71 1.25 -2.01 -18.75
CA SER A 71 0.55 -1.16 -19.72
C SER A 71 -0.78 -0.65 -19.18
N GLU A 72 -1.57 -1.52 -18.54
CA GLU A 72 -2.85 -1.13 -17.92
C GLU A 72 -2.64 -0.13 -16.77
N ILE A 73 -1.62 -0.36 -15.92
CA ILE A 73 -1.27 0.57 -14.83
C ILE A 73 -0.88 1.93 -15.41
N GLU A 74 -0.09 1.94 -16.47
CA GLU A 74 0.31 3.17 -17.15
C GLU A 74 -0.89 3.93 -17.72
N GLN A 75 -1.85 3.24 -18.36
CA GLN A 75 -3.08 3.89 -18.83
C GLN A 75 -3.88 4.52 -17.69
N ILE A 76 -4.00 3.82 -16.55
CA ILE A 76 -4.67 4.38 -15.37
C ILE A 76 -3.94 5.65 -14.90
N VAL A 77 -2.61 5.63 -14.83
CA VAL A 77 -1.82 6.80 -14.45
C VAL A 77 -2.02 7.95 -15.43
N LEU A 78 -1.99 7.69 -16.74
CA LEU A 78 -2.17 8.71 -17.77
C LEU A 78 -3.56 9.35 -17.76
N VAL A 79 -4.59 8.59 -17.40
CA VAL A 79 -5.96 9.13 -17.20
C VAL A 79 -6.06 9.93 -15.90
N PHE A 80 -5.42 9.47 -14.83
CA PHE A 80 -5.60 10.04 -13.50
C PHE A 80 -4.76 11.30 -13.27
N LEU A 81 -3.50 11.30 -13.70
CA LEU A 81 -2.54 12.36 -13.41
C LEU A 81 -2.98 13.76 -13.88
N PRO A 82 -3.62 13.93 -15.06
CA PRO A 82 -4.15 15.23 -15.50
C PRO A 82 -5.20 15.83 -14.56
N THR A 83 -5.91 15.01 -13.77
CA THR A 83 -6.92 15.50 -12.81
C THR A 83 -6.30 16.28 -11.65
N TRP A 84 -5.00 16.15 -11.44
CA TRP A 84 -4.27 16.83 -10.36
C TRP A 84 -3.67 18.18 -10.78
N LYS A 85 -3.90 18.62 -12.03
CA LYS A 85 -3.33 19.84 -12.59
C LYS A 85 -3.71 21.08 -11.77
N TYR A 86 -2.70 21.80 -11.25
CA TYR A 86 -2.84 22.98 -10.38
C TYR A 86 -3.57 22.74 -9.05
N ALA A 87 -3.78 21.48 -8.67
CA ALA A 87 -4.48 21.12 -7.44
C ALA A 87 -3.51 20.86 -6.28
N THR A 88 -4.03 21.07 -5.06
CA THR A 88 -3.47 20.46 -3.85
C THR A 88 -4.24 19.18 -3.59
N ILE A 89 -3.55 18.05 -3.57
CA ILE A 89 -4.15 16.72 -3.37
C ILE A 89 -3.65 16.07 -2.10
N SER A 90 -4.48 15.22 -1.49
CA SER A 90 -4.03 14.29 -0.45
C SER A 90 -3.51 13.03 -1.11
N THR A 91 -2.19 12.81 -1.07
CA THR A 91 -1.58 11.62 -1.71
C THR A 91 -2.20 10.31 -1.23
N LEU A 92 -2.49 10.21 0.07
CA LEU A 92 -3.12 9.03 0.66
C LEU A 92 -4.50 8.75 0.06
N GLN A 93 -5.31 9.79 -0.12
CA GLN A 93 -6.68 9.63 -0.61
C GLN A 93 -6.69 9.33 -2.12
N GLU A 94 -5.83 10.02 -2.87
CA GLU A 94 -5.71 9.79 -4.31
C GLU A 94 -5.18 8.39 -4.62
N MET A 95 -4.22 7.87 -3.84
CA MET A 95 -3.77 6.48 -4.01
C MET A 95 -4.87 5.44 -3.70
N LYS A 96 -5.84 5.75 -2.82
CA LYS A 96 -6.99 4.88 -2.54
C LYS A 96 -8.06 4.91 -3.65
N ARG A 97 -8.08 5.93 -4.50
CA ARG A 97 -9.03 6.05 -5.62
C ARG A 97 -8.68 5.14 -6.79
N VAL A 98 -7.42 4.71 -6.89
CA VAL A 98 -7.02 3.71 -7.87
C VAL A 98 -7.70 2.40 -7.47
N PRO A 99 -8.63 1.86 -8.30
CA PRO A 99 -9.32 0.64 -7.96
C PRO A 99 -8.27 -0.48 -7.83
N PRO A 100 -8.28 -1.27 -6.74
CA PRO A 100 -7.50 -2.49 -6.72
C PRO A 100 -8.01 -3.38 -7.85
N ARG A 101 -7.11 -4.09 -8.53
CA ARG A 101 -7.55 -5.10 -9.51
C ARG A 101 -8.51 -6.09 -8.83
N SER A 102 -9.42 -6.66 -9.59
CA SER A 102 -10.21 -7.80 -9.12
C SER A 102 -9.27 -8.88 -8.56
N ASN A 103 -9.64 -9.49 -7.44
CA ASN A 103 -8.84 -10.47 -6.68
C ASN A 103 -7.57 -9.96 -5.96
N THR A 104 -7.42 -8.65 -5.73
CA THR A 104 -6.22 -8.09 -5.05
C THR A 104 -6.39 -7.81 -3.55
N TYR A 105 -7.49 -8.22 -2.93
CA TYR A 105 -7.71 -8.00 -1.49
C TYR A 105 -7.13 -9.15 -0.66
N MET A 106 -6.06 -8.89 0.10
CA MET A 106 -5.48 -9.89 1.01
C MET A 106 -5.00 -9.29 2.34
N PRO A 107 -5.69 -9.53 3.47
CA PRO A 107 -5.31 -8.95 4.75
C PRO A 107 -4.39 -9.88 5.58
N PHE A 108 -3.10 -9.95 5.24
CA PHE A 108 -1.96 -10.49 6.01
C PHE A 108 -2.00 -11.93 6.57
N GLY A 109 -0.85 -12.60 6.53
CA GLY A 109 -0.66 -14.02 6.89
C GLY A 109 0.67 -14.35 7.58
N ASN A 110 0.68 -15.44 8.34
CA ASN A 110 1.78 -16.02 9.11
C ASN A 110 3.07 -16.30 8.28
N GLY A 111 4.26 -16.16 8.88
CA GLY A 111 5.59 -16.25 8.22
C GLY A 111 6.20 -14.87 7.91
N VAL A 112 7.31 -14.80 7.16
CA VAL A 112 7.98 -13.51 6.83
C VAL A 112 6.93 -12.50 6.36
N HIS A 113 6.87 -11.37 7.06
CA HIS A 113 5.86 -10.33 6.89
C HIS A 113 6.17 -9.50 5.65
N SER A 114 5.88 -10.05 4.48
CA SER A 114 5.92 -9.34 3.20
C SER A 114 4.49 -9.23 2.65
N CYS A 115 4.07 -8.01 2.29
CA CYS A 115 2.82 -7.82 1.55
C CYS A 115 2.92 -8.58 0.21
N PRO A 116 1.95 -9.47 -0.13
CA PRO A 116 1.97 -10.16 -1.41
C PRO A 116 1.95 -9.16 -2.58
N GLY A 117 1.21 -8.06 -2.45
CA GLY A 117 1.18 -6.98 -3.42
C GLY A 117 2.40 -6.06 -3.42
N SER A 118 3.49 -6.36 -2.70
CA SER A 118 4.65 -5.45 -2.61
C SER A 118 5.32 -5.21 -3.98
N GLU A 119 5.48 -6.24 -4.80
CA GLU A 119 6.05 -6.09 -6.15
C GLU A 119 5.11 -5.30 -7.08
N LEU A 120 3.80 -5.53 -6.97
CA LEU A 120 2.80 -4.76 -7.71
C LEU A 120 2.79 -3.28 -7.28
N ALA A 121 2.86 -3.02 -5.97
CA ALA A 121 2.90 -1.67 -5.43
C ALA A 121 4.16 -0.93 -5.90
N LYS A 122 5.33 -1.59 -5.90
CA LYS A 122 6.57 -1.01 -6.46
C LYS A 122 6.39 -0.64 -7.93
N LEU A 123 5.80 -1.51 -8.75
CA LEU A 123 5.55 -1.24 -10.17
C LEU A 123 4.61 -0.03 -10.35
N GLN A 124 3.50 0.01 -9.61
CA GLN A 124 2.55 1.14 -9.64
C GLN A 124 3.20 2.46 -9.21
N THR A 125 3.94 2.44 -8.11
CA THR A 125 4.67 3.62 -7.61
C THR A 125 5.72 4.08 -8.61
N LEU A 126 6.48 3.17 -9.23
CA LEU A 126 7.50 3.51 -10.24
C LEU A 126 6.88 4.22 -11.45
N ILE A 127 5.80 3.65 -12.02
CA ILE A 127 5.12 4.23 -13.18
C ILE A 127 4.51 5.59 -12.84
N LEU A 128 3.83 5.69 -11.69
CA LEU A 128 3.27 6.95 -11.21
C LEU A 128 4.36 8.02 -11.03
N LEU A 129 5.45 7.69 -10.33
CA LEU A 129 6.55 8.63 -10.07
C LEU A 129 7.24 9.04 -11.36
N HIS A 130 7.45 8.12 -12.30
CA HIS A 130 8.01 8.43 -13.61
C HIS A 130 7.18 9.52 -14.31
N HIS A 131 5.88 9.27 -14.51
CA HIS A 131 5.00 10.23 -15.18
C HIS A 131 4.82 11.53 -14.39
N LEU A 132 4.69 11.45 -13.07
CA LEU A 132 4.56 12.62 -12.19
C LEU A 132 5.81 13.52 -12.25
N THR A 133 7.01 12.95 -12.19
CA THR A 133 8.26 13.74 -12.13
C THR A 133 8.65 14.35 -13.48
N ILE A 134 8.29 13.72 -14.60
CA ILE A 134 8.57 14.26 -15.95
C ILE A 134 7.53 15.30 -16.39
N THR A 135 6.27 15.19 -15.95
CA THR A 135 5.18 16.09 -16.38
C THR A 135 4.86 17.21 -15.37
N TYR A 136 5.15 17.02 -14.09
CA TYR A 136 4.84 17.99 -13.03
C TYR A 136 6.07 18.35 -12.19
N ARG A 137 6.06 19.57 -11.65
CA ARG A 137 6.77 19.93 -10.42
C ARG A 137 5.78 19.79 -9.28
N TRP A 138 6.23 19.20 -8.18
CA TRP A 138 5.42 19.01 -6.99
C TRP A 138 6.14 19.61 -5.79
N ARG A 139 5.37 20.10 -4.81
CA ARG A 139 5.87 20.55 -3.50
C ARG A 139 4.96 20.02 -2.41
N ALA A 140 5.54 19.52 -1.33
CA ALA A 140 4.80 19.28 -0.11
C ALA A 140 4.33 20.63 0.44
N MET A 141 3.09 20.69 0.93
CA MET A 141 2.61 21.86 1.65
C MET A 141 3.15 21.75 3.08
N GLU A 142 4.22 22.48 3.37
CA GLU A 142 4.86 22.51 4.70
C GLU A 142 3.86 23.02 5.74
N ASP A 143 3.60 22.19 6.76
CA ASP A 143 3.10 22.57 8.10
C ASP A 143 2.81 21.35 9.00
N GLU A 144 2.85 20.09 8.50
CA GLU A 144 2.63 18.91 9.35
C GLU A 144 3.41 17.69 8.85
N ASP A 145 4.75 17.74 8.94
CA ASP A 145 5.54 16.51 8.89
C ASP A 145 5.16 15.65 10.10
N GLY A 146 4.61 14.47 9.85
CA GLY A 146 4.18 13.59 10.92
C GLY A 146 3.41 12.38 10.45
N ILE A 147 3.38 11.37 11.32
CA ILE A 147 2.63 10.13 11.13
C ILE A 147 1.46 10.13 12.11
N GLU A 148 0.26 9.88 11.61
CA GLU A 148 -0.90 9.54 12.40
C GLU A 148 -1.00 8.02 12.52
N TYR A 149 -1.26 7.52 13.72
CA TYR A 149 -1.29 6.09 14.01
C TYR A 149 -2.72 5.63 14.36
N ALA A 150 -3.42 4.99 13.42
CA ALA A 150 -4.59 4.13 13.73
C ALA A 150 -5.20 3.45 12.49
N PRO A 151 -5.39 2.11 12.45
CA PRO A 151 -4.55 1.04 12.97
C PRO A 151 -3.22 0.86 12.19
N PHE A 152 -2.98 1.66 11.15
CA PHE A 152 -1.75 1.70 10.36
C PHE A 152 -1.14 3.10 10.42
N PRO A 153 0.20 3.24 10.33
CA PRO A 153 0.82 4.55 10.20
C PRO A 153 0.44 5.16 8.86
N VAL A 154 -0.14 6.36 8.88
CA VAL A 154 -0.44 7.15 7.69
C VAL A 154 0.15 8.55 7.83
N PRO A 155 0.52 9.22 6.73
CA PRO A 155 0.93 10.61 6.83
C PRO A 155 -0.20 11.47 7.39
N LYS A 156 0.11 12.40 8.30
CA LYS A 156 -0.85 13.38 8.79
C LYS A 156 -1.53 14.10 7.62
N ARG A 157 -2.86 14.24 7.68
CA ARG A 157 -3.69 14.84 6.62
C ARG A 157 -3.48 14.18 5.23
N GLY A 158 -2.90 12.98 5.18
CA GLY A 158 -2.60 12.23 3.96
C GLY A 158 -1.54 12.85 3.06
N LEU A 159 -0.59 13.62 3.63
CA LEU A 159 0.52 14.30 2.93
C LEU A 159 0.03 15.16 1.75
N PRO A 160 -0.44 16.39 2.01
CA PRO A 160 -0.89 17.29 0.97
C PRO A 160 0.26 17.75 0.08
N ILE A 161 0.13 17.51 -1.23
CA ILE A 161 1.09 17.99 -2.23
C ILE A 161 0.40 18.89 -3.24
N ARG A 162 1.10 19.93 -3.69
CA ARG A 162 0.67 20.81 -4.77
C ARG A 162 1.41 20.49 -6.06
N LEU A 163 0.66 20.28 -7.14
CA LEU A 163 1.22 19.98 -8.45
C LEU A 163 1.11 21.18 -9.40
N THR A 164 2.19 21.45 -10.11
CA THR A 164 2.25 22.46 -11.18
C THR A 164 2.85 21.82 -12.42
N PRO A 165 2.23 21.94 -13.61
CA PRO A 165 2.80 21.41 -14.85
C PRO A 165 4.22 21.93 -15.08
N ARG A 166 5.10 21.06 -15.55
CA ARG A 166 6.39 21.50 -16.07
C ARG A 166 6.16 22.23 -17.39
N PRO A 167 6.88 23.35 -17.65
CA PRO A 167 6.92 23.93 -18.98
C PRO A 167 7.49 22.87 -19.93
N ASN A 168 6.73 22.49 -20.97
CA ASN A 168 7.17 21.48 -21.92
C ASN A 168 8.38 21.99 -22.71
N HIS A 169 9.52 21.31 -22.63
CA HIS A 169 10.63 21.50 -23.59
C HIS A 169 10.29 20.95 -25.00
N LYS A 170 9.17 20.23 -25.15
CA LYS A 170 8.76 19.57 -26.41
C LYS A 170 7.58 20.21 -27.15
N LEU A 171 7.08 21.37 -26.70
CA LEU A 171 6.05 22.15 -27.41
C LEU A 171 6.49 23.59 -27.78
N ALA A 172 7.77 23.91 -27.63
CA ALA A 172 8.33 25.25 -27.94
C ALA A 172 9.16 25.28 -29.24
N LYS A 173 9.01 24.28 -30.12
CA LYS A 173 9.65 24.24 -31.44
C LYS A 173 8.66 23.78 -32.50
N SER A 174 7.68 24.62 -32.77
CA SER A 174 6.89 24.59 -34.01
C SER A 174 6.21 25.96 -34.14
N ASP A 175 7.04 26.97 -34.34
CA ASP A 175 6.69 28.23 -35.00
C ASP A 175 7.80 28.51 -36.01
#